data_AF-A0A4Y2I700-F1
#
_entry.id   AF-A0A4Y2I700-F1
#
_cell.length_a   1.000
_cell.length_b   1.000
_cell.length_c   1.000
_cell.angle_alpha   90.00
_cell.angle_beta   90.00
_cell.angle_gamma   90.00
#
_symmetry.space_group_name_H-M   'P 1'
#
loop_
_entity.id
_entity.type
_entity.pdbx_description
1 polymer ?
#
loop_
_entity_poly.entity_id
_entity_poly.type
_entity_poly.pdbx_seq_one_letter_code
_entity_poly.pdbx_strand_id
1 'polypeptide(L)'
;MASNQKKSVREITRASRLQISKNTAHRRIIESGHMIHAKMSRRLPLSKLYVSKRLQWARNHMTYGDKWMAVLFSNEKNGTAMDLTGIQNLGKIYEKSPEASRK
;
A
#
# COMPACT_ATOMS: atom_id res chain seq x y z
N MET A 1 -0.35 -17.07 19.12
CA MET A 1 -1.22 -16.49 18.07
C MET A 1 -0.50 -15.32 17.41
N ALA A 2 -0.37 -15.31 16.08
CA ALA A 2 0.21 -14.16 15.37
C ALA A 2 -0.81 -13.03 15.29
N SER A 3 -0.46 -11.85 15.79
CA SER A 3 -1.32 -10.66 15.72
C SER A 3 -1.29 -10.09 14.29
N ASN A 4 -2.45 -10.02 13.62
CA ASN A 4 -2.61 -9.42 12.29
C ASN A 4 -2.65 -7.87 12.34
N GLN A 5 -2.16 -7.27 13.42
CA GLN A 5 -2.21 -5.82 13.60
C GLN A 5 -1.16 -5.13 12.72
N LYS A 6 -1.65 -4.39 11.73
CA LYS A 6 -0.84 -3.49 10.89
C LYS A 6 -0.83 -2.11 11.53
N LYS A 7 0.35 -1.52 11.71
CA LYS A 7 0.51 -0.16 12.26
C LYS A 7 1.46 0.67 11.40
N SER A 8 1.14 1.94 11.20
CA SER A 8 2.02 2.90 10.56
C SER A 8 3.13 3.36 11.51
N VAL A 9 4.25 3.87 10.96
CA VAL A 9 5.32 4.48 11.77
C VAL A 9 4.77 5.57 12.69
N ARG A 10 3.81 6.36 12.21
CA ARG A 10 3.21 7.45 13.00
C ARG A 10 2.42 6.92 14.21
N GLU A 11 1.69 5.83 14.05
CA GLU A 11 0.98 5.19 15.15
C GLU A 11 1.94 4.53 16.14
N ILE A 12 3.01 3.90 15.63
CA ILE A 12 4.06 3.31 16.47
C ILE A 12 4.76 4.38 17.30
N THR A 13 5.19 5.48 16.68
CA THR A 13 5.83 6.60 17.40
C THR A 13 4.89 7.18 18.45
N ARG A 14 3.61 7.44 18.11
CA ARG A 14 2.62 7.92 19.10
C ARG A 14 2.40 6.93 20.25
N ALA A 15 2.32 5.63 19.96
CA ALA A 15 2.11 4.61 20.98
C ALA A 15 3.34 4.39 21.86
N SER A 16 4.54 4.57 21.32
CA SER A 16 5.80 4.37 22.05
C SER A 16 6.04 5.38 23.16
N ARG A 17 5.32 6.52 23.18
CA ARG A 17 5.53 7.66 24.10
C ARG A 17 6.99 8.17 24.17
N LEU A 18 7.84 7.72 23.26
CA LEU A 18 9.22 8.16 23.14
C LEU A 18 9.25 9.47 22.35
N GLN A 19 10.03 10.45 22.83
CA GLN A 19 10.31 11.69 22.08
C GLN A 19 11.36 11.42 20.98
N ILE A 20 10.99 10.58 20.01
CA ILE A 20 11.86 10.22 18.88
C ILE A 20 11.26 10.71 17.58
N SER A 21 12.14 11.15 16.68
CA SER A 21 11.72 11.54 15.35
C SER A 21 11.19 10.34 14.57
N LYS A 22 10.29 10.61 13.62
CA LYS A 22 9.71 9.60 12.72
C LYS A 22 10.79 8.79 11.97
N ASN A 23 11.89 9.44 11.60
CA ASN A 23 12.99 8.80 10.86
C ASN A 23 13.79 7.84 11.75
N THR A 24 14.00 8.20 13.01
CA THR A 24 14.63 7.31 14.00
C THR A 24 13.77 6.09 14.24
N ALA A 25 12.45 6.27 14.42
CA ALA A 25 11.52 5.16 14.58
C ALA A 25 11.52 4.21 13.36
N HIS A 26 11.49 4.76 12.14
CA HIS A 26 11.53 3.97 10.91
C HIS A 26 12.80 3.13 10.80
N ARG A 27 13.99 3.69 11.09
CA ARG A 27 15.25 2.93 11.10
C ARG A 27 15.22 1.77 12.08
N ARG A 28 14.81 2.03 13.32
CA ARG A 28 14.70 0.99 14.37
C ARG A 28 13.75 -0.13 13.98
N ILE A 29 12.63 0.18 13.35
CA ILE A 29 11.66 -0.81 12.85
C ILE A 29 12.33 -1.75 11.84
N ILE A 30 13.06 -1.20 10.85
CA ILE A 30 13.76 -2.00 9.83
C ILE A 30 14.91 -2.80 10.44
N GLU A 31 15.77 -2.14 11.22
CA GLU A 31 16.93 -2.76 11.87
C GLU A 31 16.53 -3.89 12.82
N SER A 32 15.41 -3.75 13.52
CA SER A 32 14.97 -4.76 14.49
C SER A 32 14.60 -6.10 13.86
N GLY A 33 14.18 -6.14 12.59
CA GLY A 33 13.64 -7.35 11.95
C GLY A 33 12.35 -7.90 12.57
N HIS A 34 11.86 -7.32 13.67
CA HIS A 34 10.65 -7.75 14.38
C HIS A 34 9.37 -7.34 13.64
N MET A 35 9.46 -6.31 12.82
CA MET A 35 8.36 -5.75 12.06
C MET A 35 8.77 -5.63 10.59
N ILE A 36 7.95 -6.17 9.70
CA ILE A 36 8.21 -6.17 8.26
C ILE A 36 7.31 -5.17 7.55
N HIS A 37 7.80 -4.62 6.44
CA HIS A 37 7.03 -3.69 5.62
C HIS A 37 5.82 -4.40 4.99
N ALA A 38 4.63 -3.84 5.20
CA ALA A 38 3.37 -4.33 4.66
C ALA A 38 2.79 -3.32 3.66
N LYS A 39 2.39 -3.81 2.49
CA LYS A 39 1.76 -2.98 1.45
C LYS A 39 0.37 -2.51 1.92
N MET A 40 0.11 -1.20 1.89
CA MET A 40 -1.25 -0.68 2.03
C MET A 40 -2.12 -1.25 0.92
N SER A 41 -3.16 -2.00 1.30
CA SER A 41 -4.26 -2.30 0.39
C SER A 41 -5.06 -1.02 0.18
N ARG A 42 -4.56 -0.12 -0.68
CA ARG A 42 -5.34 1.01 -1.19
C ARG A 42 -6.37 0.47 -2.19
N ARG A 43 -7.30 -0.35 -1.71
CA ARG A 43 -8.50 -0.69 -2.46
C ARG A 43 -9.47 0.44 -2.18
N LEU A 44 -9.71 1.30 -3.17
CA LEU A 44 -10.88 2.18 -3.11
C LEU A 44 -12.10 1.27 -2.88
N PRO A 45 -13.02 1.62 -1.95
CA PRO A 45 -14.27 0.89 -1.81
C PRO A 45 -14.98 0.97 -3.17
N LEU A 46 -14.93 -0.12 -3.92
CA LEU A 46 -15.66 -0.20 -5.18
C LEU A 46 -17.13 -0.34 -4.81
N SER A 47 -17.94 0.67 -5.13
CA SER A 47 -19.39 0.55 -4.97
C SER A 47 -19.89 -0.61 -5.83
N LYS A 48 -20.99 -1.24 -5.43
CA LYS A 48 -21.63 -2.31 -6.22
C LYS A 48 -21.86 -1.88 -7.67
N LEU A 49 -22.22 -0.61 -7.88
CA LEU A 49 -22.37 -0.02 -9.21
C LEU A 49 -21.07 -0.05 -10.03
N TYR A 50 -19.94 0.36 -9.44
CA TYR A 50 -18.64 0.33 -10.14
C TYR A 50 -18.20 -1.10 -10.47
N VAL A 51 -18.45 -2.06 -9.57
CA VAL A 51 -18.18 -3.48 -9.83
C VAL A 51 -19.00 -3.97 -11.03
N SER A 52 -20.30 -3.71 -11.06
CA SER A 52 -21.18 -4.11 -12.17
C SER A 52 -20.76 -3.47 -13.50
N LYS A 53 -20.41 -2.18 -13.52
CA LYS A 53 -19.93 -1.48 -14.71
C LYS A 53 -18.65 -2.10 -15.27
N ARG A 54 -17.66 -2.39 -14.40
CA ARG A 54 -16.41 -3.05 -14.81
C ARG A 54 -16.65 -4.46 -15.34
N LEU A 55 -17.53 -5.22 -14.70
CA LEU A 55 -17.86 -6.57 -15.13
C LEU A 55 -18.57 -6.59 -16.49
N GLN A 56 -19.52 -5.69 -16.69
CA GLN A 56 -20.20 -5.52 -17.98
C GLN A 56 -19.21 -5.09 -19.07
N TRP A 57 -18.35 -4.11 -18.78
CA TRP A 57 -17.33 -3.68 -19.73
C TRP A 57 -16.38 -4.83 -20.10
N ALA A 58 -15.91 -5.61 -19.12
CA ALA A 58 -15.02 -6.74 -19.37
C ALA A 58 -15.69 -7.82 -20.23
N ARG A 59 -16.95 -8.17 -19.95
CA ARG A 59 -17.71 -9.16 -20.76
C ARG A 59 -17.85 -8.71 -22.21
N ASN A 60 -18.16 -7.43 -22.43
CA ASN A 60 -18.37 -6.89 -23.77
C ASN A 60 -17.07 -6.82 -24.60
N HIS A 61 -15.90 -6.79 -23.96
CA HIS A 61 -14.60 -6.65 -24.62
C HIS A 61 -13.69 -7.87 -24.44
N MET A 62 -14.20 -8.99 -23.90
CA MET A 62 -13.43 -10.21 -23.71
C MET A 62 -13.04 -10.85 -25.05
N THR A 63 -13.96 -10.79 -26.03
CA THR A 63 -13.79 -11.33 -27.38
C THR A 63 -13.24 -10.29 -28.36
N TYR A 64 -12.68 -9.18 -27.89
CA TYR A 64 -12.22 -8.10 -28.76
C TYR A 64 -11.01 -8.51 -29.63
N GLY A 65 -10.21 -9.48 -29.16
CA GLY A 65 -9.14 -10.13 -29.95
C GLY A 65 -8.14 -9.13 -30.52
N ASP A 66 -7.80 -9.27 -31.80
CA ASP A 66 -6.82 -8.43 -32.50
C ASP A 66 -7.22 -6.94 -32.56
N LYS A 67 -8.48 -6.60 -32.29
CA LYS A 67 -8.92 -5.20 -32.19
C LYS A 67 -8.23 -4.45 -31.06
N TRP A 68 -7.73 -5.15 -30.03
CA TRP A 68 -6.90 -4.54 -28.99
C TRP A 68 -5.63 -3.88 -29.54
N MET A 69 -5.11 -4.36 -30.67
CA MET A 69 -3.90 -3.81 -31.30
C MET A 69 -4.11 -2.42 -31.89
N ALA A 70 -5.36 -2.05 -32.20
CA ALA A 70 -5.71 -0.72 -32.70
C ALA A 70 -6.04 0.28 -31.57
N VAL A 71 -6.06 -0.16 -30.30
CA VAL A 71 -6.45 0.69 -29.17
C VAL A 71 -5.24 1.48 -28.67
N LEU A 72 -5.30 2.80 -28.80
CA LEU A 72 -4.35 3.71 -28.18
C LEU A 72 -4.85 4.10 -26.77
N PHE A 73 -4.11 3.71 -25.74
CA PHE A 73 -4.40 4.11 -24.36
C PHE A 73 -3.72 5.43 -24.01
N SER A 74 -4.46 6.33 -23.37
CA SER A 74 -3.93 7.56 -22.79
C SER A 74 -4.32 7.66 -21.31
N ASN A 75 -3.46 8.30 -20.52
CA ASN A 75 -3.77 8.63 -19.13
C ASN A 75 -3.01 9.90 -18.74
N GLU A 76 -3.66 10.78 -18.00
CA GLU A 76 -3.00 11.94 -17.40
C GLU A 76 -2.32 11.50 -16.10
N LYS A 77 -1.00 11.67 -16.06
CA LYS A 77 -0.25 11.53 -14.82
C LYS A 77 0.07 12.93 -14.32
N ASN A 78 -0.53 13.32 -13.20
CA ASN A 78 -0.12 14.53 -12.50
C ASN A 78 1.36 14.37 -12.13
N GLY A 79 2.22 15.18 -12.74
CA GLY A 79 3.66 15.20 -12.55
C GLY A 79 4.04 15.72 -11.17
N THR A 80 3.61 15.04 -10.11
CA THR A 80 4.16 15.29 -8.78
C THR A 80 5.52 14.60 -8.72
N ALA A 81 6.54 15.28 -9.24
CA ALA A 81 7.91 15.10 -8.79
C ALA A 81 8.03 15.66 -7.37
N MET A 82 7.29 15.08 -6.40
CA MET A 82 7.81 15.13 -5.05
C MET A 82 8.93 14.12 -5.05
N ASP A 83 10.15 14.61 -4.88
CA ASP A 83 11.28 13.85 -4.41
C ASP A 83 10.75 12.77 -3.45
N LEU A 84 10.89 11.50 -3.85
CA LEU A 84 10.35 10.37 -3.11
C LEU A 84 10.84 10.41 -1.66
N THR A 85 11.95 11.08 -1.38
CA THR A 85 12.53 11.26 -0.06
C THR A 85 11.59 11.93 0.96
N GLY A 86 10.68 12.81 0.53
CA GLY A 86 9.72 13.50 1.40
C GLY A 86 8.43 12.70 1.69
N ILE A 87 7.92 11.94 0.70
CA ILE A 87 6.69 11.15 0.83
C ILE A 87 6.96 9.72 1.32
N GLN A 88 8.20 9.23 1.25
CA GLN A 88 8.59 7.83 1.43
C GLN A 88 8.05 7.16 2.71
N ASN A 89 7.62 7.92 3.73
CA ASN A 89 7.10 7.37 4.98
C ASN A 89 5.63 7.72 5.27
N LEU A 90 4.93 8.45 4.39
CA LEU A 90 3.48 8.72 4.49
C LEU A 90 2.73 7.60 3.75
N GLY A 91 2.54 6.48 4.46
CA GLY A 91 1.79 5.33 3.94
C GLY A 91 2.52 3.99 3.98
N LYS A 92 3.68 3.90 4.63
CA LYS A 92 4.27 2.60 4.99
C LYS A 92 3.52 2.04 6.20
N ILE A 93 2.94 0.85 6.06
CA ILE A 93 2.44 0.08 7.20
C ILE A 93 3.45 -1.02 7.50
N TYR A 94 3.47 -1.44 8.76
CA TYR A 94 4.29 -2.54 9.22
C TYR A 94 3.44 -3.56 9.95
N GLU A 95 3.80 -4.82 9.82
CA GLU A 95 3.18 -5.94 10.54
C GLU A 95 4.23 -6.76 11.25
N LYS A 96 3.81 -7.55 12.25
CA LYS A 96 4.74 -8.36 13.03
C LYS A 96 5.36 -9.44 12.15
N SER A 97 6.68 -9.60 12.25
CA SER A 97 7.39 -10.68 11.57
C SER A 97 6.88 -12.04 12.08
N PRO A 98 6.57 -12.99 11.19
CA PRO A 98 6.19 -14.37 11.57
C PRO A 98 7.26 -15.05 12.45
N GLU A 99 8.52 -14.68 12.26
CA GLU A 99 9.67 -15.26 12.97
C GLU A 99 9.79 -14.72 14.40
N ALA A 100 9.39 -13.47 14.63
CA ALA A 100 9.36 -12.85 15.96
C ALA A 100 8.25 -13.41 16.88
N SER A 101 7.48 -14.40 16.43
CA SER A 101 6.48 -15.10 17.24
C SER A 101 6.86 -16.55 17.57
N ARG A 102 8.05 -17.01 17.13
CA ARG A 102 8.57 -18.37 17.37
C ARG A 102 9.58 -18.46 18.53
N LYS A 103 9.92 -17.34 19.17
CA LYS A 103 10.67 -17.27 20.43
C LYS A 103 9.70 -16.89 21.54
#